data_AF-A0A4Z0K740-F1
#
_entry.id   AF-A0A4Z0K740-F1
#
_cell.length_a   1.000
_cell.length_b   1.000
_cell.length_c   1.000
_cell.angle_alpha   90.00
_cell.angle_beta   90.00
_cell.angle_gamma   90.00
#
_symmetry.space_group_name_H-M   'P 1'
#
loop_
_entity.id
_entity.type
_entity.pdbx_description
1 polymer ?
#
loop_
_entity_poly.entity_id
_entity_poly.type
_entity_poly.pdbx_seq_one_letter_code
_entity_poly.pdbx_strand_id
1 'polypeptide(L)'
;MPADFHDSFPPDDSAAHADRHGVPHSNGAADRRDAENRRRAAEQWPGFEPEEALRWAKVLLHHSPDPQRAGIKAQMSSAIARGIPIAGPDWVSTADSARADGFNPVLYTALFESLRTIPKTAFRSHPGHRQATFTTYLPGTPYESELWSDWPKLFLTEGFEARTATTLALLRAEPKFPRPHNDDQG
;
A
#
# COMPACT_ATOMS: atom_id res chain seq x y z
N MET A 1 28.16 9.70 62.23
CA MET A 1 28.00 9.09 63.56
C MET A 1 26.57 9.35 64.02
N PRO A 2 25.92 8.37 64.67
CA PRO A 2 24.59 7.87 64.27
C PRO A 2 23.58 7.88 65.43
N ALA A 3 22.33 7.49 65.14
CA ALA A 3 21.40 6.80 66.06
C ALA A 3 20.17 6.38 65.25
N ASP A 4 19.47 5.29 65.50
CA ASP A 4 19.80 3.95 65.99
C ASP A 4 18.56 3.13 65.61
N PHE A 5 18.77 1.88 65.22
CA PHE A 5 17.71 0.91 64.99
C PHE A 5 16.98 0.62 66.31
N HIS A 6 15.66 0.55 66.28
CA HIS A 6 14.98 -0.51 67.03
C HIS A 6 13.74 -1.03 66.30
N ASP A 7 13.87 -2.31 65.98
CA ASP A 7 12.93 -3.28 65.47
C ASP A 7 11.87 -3.63 66.52
N SER A 8 10.62 -3.86 66.09
CA SER A 8 9.61 -4.68 66.78
C SER A 8 8.36 -4.86 65.90
N PHE A 9 8.32 -6.00 65.21
CA PHE A 9 7.12 -6.61 64.63
C PHE A 9 6.12 -7.07 65.71
N PRO A 10 4.83 -7.17 65.35
CA PRO A 10 4.02 -8.33 65.72
C PRO A 10 3.35 -8.99 64.49
N PRO A 11 2.76 -10.20 64.64
CA PRO A 11 3.02 -11.31 63.74
C PRO A 11 1.96 -11.54 62.65
N ASP A 12 2.39 -12.36 61.71
CA ASP A 12 1.68 -13.04 60.64
C ASP A 12 0.53 -13.92 61.16
N ASP A 13 -0.65 -13.84 60.53
CA ASP A 13 -1.47 -15.03 60.29
C ASP A 13 -2.51 -14.80 59.17
N SER A 14 -2.16 -15.31 57.99
CA SER A 14 -2.95 -16.24 57.16
C SER A 14 -4.38 -15.90 56.71
N ALA A 15 -4.53 -16.08 55.39
CA ALA A 15 -5.70 -16.54 54.65
C ALA A 15 -6.66 -15.48 54.07
N ALA A 16 -6.59 -15.28 52.75
CA ALA A 16 -7.65 -15.74 51.85
C ALA A 16 -7.34 -15.34 50.40
N HIS A 17 -7.37 -16.37 49.54
CA HIS A 17 -7.88 -16.33 48.17
C HIS A 17 -8.26 -14.96 47.59
N ALA A 18 -7.47 -14.52 46.60
CA ALA A 18 -8.07 -14.11 45.34
C ALA A 18 -7.03 -14.32 44.24
N ASP A 19 -7.10 -15.52 43.69
CA ASP A 19 -6.69 -15.85 42.34
C ASP A 19 -7.29 -14.79 41.40
N ARG A 20 -6.56 -13.71 41.11
CA ARG A 20 -6.90 -12.80 40.02
C ARG A 20 -6.48 -13.49 38.73
N HIS A 21 -7.25 -14.52 38.38
CA HIS A 21 -7.50 -14.87 37.01
C HIS A 21 -7.81 -13.57 36.25
N GLY A 22 -6.82 -13.09 35.50
CA GLY A 22 -7.04 -12.14 34.43
C GLY A 22 -7.99 -12.78 33.45
N VAL A 23 -9.27 -12.47 33.58
CA VAL A 23 -10.31 -12.87 32.63
C VAL A 23 -9.84 -12.41 31.24
N PRO A 24 -9.73 -13.29 30.24
CA PRO A 24 -9.43 -12.87 28.88
C PRO A 24 -10.67 -12.16 28.34
N HIS A 25 -10.79 -10.87 28.64
CA HIS A 25 -11.89 -10.05 28.13
C HIS A 25 -11.75 -9.93 26.61
N SER A 26 -12.67 -10.57 25.89
CA SER A 26 -13.18 -10.17 24.56
C SER A 26 -12.27 -10.14 23.33
N ASN A 27 -10.99 -10.55 23.37
CA ASN A 27 -10.17 -10.60 22.14
C ASN A 27 -10.54 -11.73 21.17
N GLY A 28 -11.04 -12.87 21.67
CA GLY A 28 -11.30 -14.03 20.83
C GLY A 28 -12.41 -13.86 19.78
N ALA A 29 -13.29 -12.87 19.91
CA ALA A 29 -14.31 -12.58 18.89
C ALA A 29 -13.77 -11.70 17.76
N ALA A 30 -12.94 -10.70 18.09
CA ALA A 30 -12.23 -9.88 17.12
C ALA A 30 -11.19 -10.69 16.35
N ASP A 31 -10.43 -11.54 17.04
CA ASP A 31 -9.43 -12.41 16.44
C ASP A 31 -10.05 -13.43 15.47
N ARG A 32 -11.21 -14.00 15.85
CA ARG A 32 -11.98 -14.89 14.96
C ARG A 32 -12.52 -14.15 13.73
N ARG A 33 -13.08 -12.96 13.92
CA ARG A 33 -13.57 -12.12 12.81
C ARG A 33 -12.42 -11.75 11.86
N ASP A 34 -11.25 -11.42 12.39
CA ASP A 34 -10.09 -11.07 11.57
C ASP A 34 -9.46 -12.28 10.89
N ALA A 35 -9.51 -13.47 11.50
CA ALA A 35 -9.15 -14.72 10.84
C ALA A 35 -10.10 -15.03 9.67
N GLU A 36 -11.41 -14.83 9.85
CA GLU A 36 -12.40 -14.98 8.78
C GLU A 36 -12.18 -13.95 7.66
N ASN A 37 -11.95 -12.69 8.03
CA ASN A 37 -11.65 -11.63 7.08
C ASN A 37 -10.35 -11.94 6.30
N ARG A 38 -9.32 -12.49 6.94
CA ARG A 38 -8.08 -12.94 6.27
C ARG A 38 -8.35 -14.07 5.26
N ARG A 39 -9.24 -15.02 5.59
CA ARG A 39 -9.65 -16.07 4.64
C ARG A 39 -10.38 -15.49 3.43
N ARG A 40 -11.38 -14.63 3.65
CA ARG A 40 -12.10 -13.93 2.57
C ARG A 40 -11.19 -13.04 1.74
N ALA A 41 -10.17 -12.44 2.37
CA ALA A 41 -9.18 -11.62 1.67
C ALA A 41 -8.27 -12.48 0.78
N ALA A 42 -7.92 -13.71 1.18
CA ALA A 42 -7.18 -14.63 0.32
C ALA A 42 -7.98 -14.99 -0.95
N GLU A 43 -9.30 -15.11 -0.86
CA GLU A 43 -10.17 -15.30 -2.04
C GLU A 43 -10.16 -14.08 -2.98
N GLN A 44 -9.90 -12.88 -2.45
CA GLN A 44 -9.78 -11.65 -3.24
C GLN A 44 -8.42 -11.52 -3.94
N TRP A 45 -7.39 -12.26 -3.51
CA TRP A 45 -6.03 -12.21 -4.08
C TRP A 45 -5.60 -13.57 -4.62
N PRO A 46 -6.28 -14.11 -5.65
CA PRO A 46 -5.94 -15.40 -6.22
C PRO A 46 -4.50 -15.41 -6.77
N GLY A 47 -3.71 -16.43 -6.42
CA GLY A 47 -2.34 -16.57 -6.91
C GLY A 47 -1.29 -15.66 -6.25
N PHE A 48 -1.64 -14.99 -5.16
CA PHE A 48 -0.72 -14.26 -4.30
C PHE A 48 -0.61 -14.93 -2.93
N GLU A 49 0.61 -15.04 -2.42
CA GLU A 49 0.81 -15.45 -1.03
C GLU A 49 0.26 -14.37 -0.07
N PRO A 50 -0.29 -14.74 1.11
CA PRO A 50 -0.96 -13.78 2.00
C PRO A 50 -0.12 -12.55 2.37
N GLU A 51 1.18 -12.74 2.60
CA GLU A 51 2.10 -11.63 2.89
C GLU A 51 2.37 -10.76 1.66
N GLU A 52 2.45 -11.37 0.48
CA GLU A 52 2.64 -10.65 -0.78
C GLU A 52 1.40 -9.81 -1.09
N ALA A 53 0.21 -10.40 -0.98
CA ALA A 53 -1.06 -9.72 -1.10
C ALA A 53 -1.16 -8.52 -0.14
N LEU A 54 -0.71 -8.68 1.11
CA LEU A 54 -0.70 -7.57 2.08
C LEU A 54 0.24 -6.44 1.66
N ARG A 55 1.41 -6.76 1.11
CA ARG A 55 2.34 -5.74 0.59
C ARG A 55 1.77 -5.02 -0.63
N TRP A 56 1.13 -5.74 -1.55
CA TRP A 56 0.43 -5.17 -2.70
C TRP A 56 -0.74 -4.29 -2.28
N ALA A 57 -1.58 -4.74 -1.37
CA ALA A 57 -2.69 -3.96 -0.83
C ALA A 57 -2.21 -2.65 -0.19
N LYS A 58 -1.09 -2.68 0.55
CA LYS A 58 -0.48 -1.46 1.12
C LYS A 58 -0.04 -0.48 0.04
N VAL A 59 0.72 -0.92 -0.96
CA VAL A 59 1.23 0.00 -1.99
C VAL A 59 0.09 0.55 -2.87
N LEU A 60 -0.88 -0.28 -3.25
CA LEU A 60 -2.02 0.14 -4.09
C LEU A 60 -3.02 1.01 -3.32
N LEU A 61 -3.08 0.92 -1.99
CA LEU A 61 -3.81 1.90 -1.19
C LEU A 61 -3.23 3.32 -1.37
N HIS A 62 -1.90 3.43 -1.45
CA HIS A 62 -1.22 4.72 -1.63
C HIS A 62 -1.20 5.17 -3.09
N HIS A 63 -1.03 4.24 -4.02
CA HIS A 63 -0.86 4.46 -5.45
C HIS A 63 -1.96 3.74 -6.24
N SER A 64 -3.22 4.03 -5.91
CA SER A 64 -4.36 3.33 -6.50
C SER A 64 -4.45 3.61 -8.00
N PRO A 65 -4.67 2.58 -8.84
CA PRO A 65 -4.93 2.75 -10.27
C PRO A 65 -6.20 3.56 -10.49
N ASP A 66 -7.24 3.27 -9.71
CA ASP A 66 -8.57 3.88 -9.83
C ASP A 66 -8.87 4.89 -8.73
N PRO A 67 -9.77 5.86 -8.99
CA PRO A 67 -10.22 6.79 -7.97
C PRO A 67 -10.95 6.09 -6.84
N GLN A 68 -10.67 6.53 -5.60
CA GLN A 68 -11.25 5.91 -4.41
C GLN A 68 -12.04 6.93 -3.58
N ARG A 69 -13.24 6.56 -3.14
CA ARG A 69 -14.00 7.37 -2.16
C ARG A 69 -13.22 7.42 -0.85
N ALA A 70 -13.11 8.62 -0.25
CA ALA A 70 -12.34 8.82 0.98
C ALA A 70 -12.77 7.87 2.12
N GLY A 71 -14.08 7.67 2.32
CA GLY A 71 -14.61 6.77 3.34
C GLY A 71 -14.25 5.30 3.11
N ILE A 72 -14.32 4.82 1.86
CA ILE A 72 -13.94 3.45 1.50
C ILE A 72 -12.43 3.26 1.72
N LYS A 73 -11.61 4.23 1.27
CA LYS A 73 -10.17 4.20 1.47
C LYS A 73 -9.78 4.13 2.96
N ALA A 74 -10.49 4.85 3.83
CA ALA A 74 -10.26 4.79 5.27
C ALA A 74 -10.58 3.41 5.87
N GLN A 75 -11.68 2.78 5.44
CA GLN A 75 -12.03 1.41 5.86
C GLN A 75 -10.99 0.39 5.40
N MET A 76 -10.56 0.49 4.13
CA MET A 76 -9.49 -0.37 3.59
C MET A 76 -8.17 -0.16 4.35
N SER A 77 -7.80 1.10 4.62
CA SER A 77 -6.60 1.44 5.41
C SER A 77 -6.63 0.78 6.79
N SER A 78 -7.75 0.83 7.49
CA SER A 78 -7.91 0.18 8.80
C SER A 78 -7.80 -1.34 8.74
N ALA A 79 -8.39 -1.98 7.71
CA ALA A 79 -8.26 -3.43 7.51
C ALA A 79 -6.82 -3.85 7.20
N ILE A 80 -6.15 -3.12 6.29
CA ILE A 80 -4.76 -3.36 5.90
C ILE A 80 -3.80 -3.14 7.08
N ALA A 81 -4.05 -2.14 7.93
CA ALA A 81 -3.28 -1.90 9.15
C ALA A 81 -3.36 -3.09 10.13
N ARG A 82 -4.48 -3.83 10.13
CA ARG A 82 -4.68 -5.06 10.92
C ARG A 82 -4.16 -6.32 10.22
N GLY A 83 -3.48 -6.19 9.08
CA GLY A 83 -2.92 -7.32 8.34
C GLY A 83 -3.92 -8.07 7.45
N ILE A 84 -5.04 -7.44 7.09
CA ILE A 84 -6.05 -8.02 6.19
C ILE A 84 -5.84 -7.43 4.79
N PRO A 85 -5.43 -8.23 3.78
CA PRO A 85 -5.14 -7.73 2.44
C PRO A 85 -6.43 -7.49 1.65
N ILE A 86 -7.11 -6.37 1.86
CA ILE A 86 -8.32 -6.01 1.09
C ILE A 86 -7.91 -5.54 -0.31
N ALA A 87 -8.59 -6.05 -1.34
CA ALA A 87 -8.43 -5.58 -2.72
C ALA A 87 -9.42 -4.46 -3.03
N GLY A 88 -8.94 -3.41 -3.69
CA GLY A 88 -9.79 -2.43 -4.37
C GLY A 88 -10.17 -2.90 -5.78
N PRO A 89 -11.02 -2.14 -6.49
CA PRO A 89 -11.25 -2.34 -7.92
C PRO A 89 -9.92 -2.38 -8.68
N ASP A 90 -9.76 -3.37 -9.56
CA ASP A 90 -8.61 -3.56 -10.46
C ASP A 90 -7.22 -3.63 -9.79
N TRP A 91 -7.15 -3.75 -8.45
CA TRP A 91 -5.88 -3.85 -7.73
C TRP A 91 -5.15 -5.16 -8.01
N VAL A 92 -5.89 -6.27 -8.09
CA VAL A 92 -5.32 -7.60 -8.33
C VAL A 92 -4.78 -7.70 -9.76
N SER A 93 -5.57 -7.27 -10.75
CA SER A 93 -5.13 -7.22 -12.14
C SER A 93 -3.94 -6.28 -12.32
N THR A 94 -3.93 -5.12 -11.66
CA THR A 94 -2.79 -4.21 -11.65
C THR A 94 -1.54 -4.86 -11.04
N ALA A 95 -1.67 -5.55 -9.90
CA ALA A 95 -0.56 -6.25 -9.27
C ALA A 95 -0.03 -7.39 -10.16
N ASP A 96 -0.91 -8.14 -10.83
CA ASP A 96 -0.52 -9.19 -11.77
C ASP A 96 0.23 -8.63 -12.99
N SER A 97 -0.29 -7.57 -13.61
CA SER A 97 0.39 -6.89 -14.71
C SER A 97 1.75 -6.35 -14.27
N ALA A 98 1.82 -5.68 -13.12
CA ALA A 98 3.07 -5.18 -12.58
C ALA A 98 4.07 -6.30 -12.28
N ARG A 99 3.61 -7.41 -11.70
CA ARG A 99 4.42 -8.60 -11.45
C ARG A 99 4.95 -9.21 -12.75
N ALA A 100 4.12 -9.32 -13.78
CA ALA A 100 4.54 -9.79 -15.11
C ALA A 100 5.60 -8.89 -15.75
N ASP A 101 5.53 -7.58 -15.48
CA ASP A 101 6.52 -6.58 -15.89
C ASP A 101 7.79 -6.57 -15.01
N GLY A 102 7.89 -7.45 -14.00
CA GLY A 102 9.05 -7.57 -13.13
C GLY A 102 9.03 -6.66 -11.91
N PHE A 103 7.91 -6.00 -11.60
CA PHE A 103 7.76 -5.24 -10.37
C PHE A 103 7.46 -6.15 -9.17
N ASN A 104 7.94 -5.68 -8.02
CA ASN A 104 7.44 -6.07 -6.71
C ASN A 104 6.91 -4.81 -6.00
N PRO A 105 6.23 -4.92 -4.85
CA PRO A 105 5.67 -3.75 -4.15
C PRO A 105 6.68 -2.64 -3.82
N VAL A 106 7.95 -2.98 -3.59
CA VAL A 106 9.01 -2.01 -3.30
C VAL A 106 9.36 -1.20 -4.56
N LEU A 107 9.55 -1.88 -5.69
CA LEU A 107 9.82 -1.23 -6.98
C LEU A 107 8.64 -0.37 -7.42
N TYR A 108 7.41 -0.85 -7.21
CA TYR A 108 6.20 -0.11 -7.53
C TYR A 108 6.12 1.19 -6.71
N THR A 109 6.41 1.12 -5.40
CA THR A 109 6.49 2.32 -4.54
C THR A 109 7.55 3.29 -5.06
N ALA A 110 8.75 2.80 -5.38
CA ALA A 110 9.85 3.63 -5.87
C ALA A 110 9.50 4.34 -7.18
N LEU A 111 8.85 3.64 -8.12
CA LEU A 111 8.34 4.22 -9.36
C LEU A 111 7.37 5.37 -9.08
N PHE A 112 6.31 5.13 -8.30
CA PHE A 112 5.26 6.13 -8.11
C PHE A 112 5.68 7.30 -7.21
N GLU A 113 6.55 7.09 -6.22
CA GLU A 113 7.15 8.20 -5.46
C GLU A 113 8.07 9.05 -6.35
N SER A 114 8.87 8.42 -7.22
CA SER A 114 9.65 9.14 -8.23
C SER A 114 8.77 9.93 -9.21
N LEU A 115 7.71 9.31 -9.73
CA LEU A 115 6.76 9.93 -10.66
C LEU A 115 6.13 11.20 -10.10
N ARG A 116 5.83 11.24 -8.79
CA ARG A 116 5.28 12.44 -8.12
C ARG A 116 6.21 13.64 -8.13
N THR A 117 7.52 13.42 -8.31
CA THR A 117 8.52 14.50 -8.42
C THR A 117 8.62 15.08 -9.82
N ILE A 118 7.98 14.45 -10.81
CA ILE A 118 8.02 14.86 -12.22
C ILE A 118 6.74 15.63 -12.53
N PRO A 119 6.81 16.88 -13.02
CA PRO A 119 5.62 17.62 -13.43
C PRO A 119 4.88 16.90 -14.54
N LYS A 120 3.54 16.83 -14.45
CA LYS A 120 2.69 16.22 -15.48
C LYS A 120 2.96 16.82 -16.87
N THR A 121 3.25 18.12 -16.94
CA THR A 121 3.52 18.86 -18.18
C THR A 121 4.87 18.55 -18.81
N ALA A 122 5.78 17.87 -18.10
CA ALA A 122 7.13 17.60 -18.62
C ALA A 122 7.14 16.52 -19.71
N PHE A 123 6.19 15.59 -19.68
CA PHE A 123 6.10 14.48 -20.64
C PHE A 123 4.66 14.24 -21.06
N ARG A 124 4.43 13.98 -22.35
CA ARG A 124 3.08 13.66 -22.86
C ARG A 124 2.60 12.28 -22.41
N SER A 125 3.55 11.37 -22.26
CA SER A 125 3.31 10.02 -21.75
C SER A 125 2.97 9.98 -20.25
N HIS A 126 3.11 11.10 -19.52
CA HIS A 126 2.86 11.14 -18.08
C HIS A 126 1.42 10.69 -17.76
N PRO A 127 1.20 9.64 -16.94
CA PRO A 127 -0.14 9.09 -16.66
C PRO A 127 -1.02 10.06 -15.88
N GLY A 128 -0.42 11.09 -15.29
CA GLY A 128 -1.10 12.27 -14.75
C GLY A 128 -2.13 12.92 -15.68
N HIS A 129 -1.98 12.78 -17.00
CA HIS A 129 -2.94 13.26 -18.02
C HIS A 129 -4.17 12.34 -18.17
N ARG A 130 -4.07 11.10 -17.70
CA ARG A 130 -5.11 10.06 -17.73
C ARG A 130 -5.64 9.74 -16.33
N GLN A 131 -5.32 10.57 -15.34
CA GLN A 131 -5.90 10.43 -14.00
C GLN A 131 -7.41 10.61 -14.06
N ALA A 132 -8.15 9.63 -13.59
CA ALA A 132 -9.57 9.79 -13.38
C ALA A 132 -9.80 10.65 -12.12
N THR A 133 -10.62 11.69 -12.24
CA THR A 133 -10.95 12.60 -11.13
C THR A 133 -12.46 12.68 -10.98
N PHE A 134 -12.95 12.46 -9.76
CA PHE A 134 -14.35 12.72 -9.39
C PHE A 134 -14.36 13.62 -8.14
N THR A 135 -15.34 14.52 -8.03
CA THR A 135 -15.38 15.58 -6.99
C THR A 135 -15.24 15.06 -5.55
N THR A 136 -15.70 13.84 -5.26
CA THR A 136 -15.68 13.23 -3.92
C THR A 136 -14.66 12.09 -3.77
N TYR A 137 -13.79 11.91 -4.76
CA TYR A 137 -12.84 10.80 -4.83
C TYR A 137 -11.41 11.32 -4.78
N LEU A 138 -10.55 10.54 -4.15
CA LEU A 138 -9.11 10.70 -4.30
C LEU A 138 -8.72 10.19 -5.69
N PRO A 139 -7.94 10.96 -6.47
CA PRO A 139 -7.59 10.59 -7.83
C PRO A 139 -6.72 9.32 -7.86
N GLY A 140 -6.98 8.45 -8.84
CA GLY A 140 -6.16 7.29 -9.16
C GLY A 140 -5.23 7.58 -10.33
N THR A 141 -4.05 6.97 -10.33
CA THR A 141 -3.10 7.04 -11.46
C THR A 141 -2.98 5.66 -12.07
N PRO A 142 -3.43 5.45 -13.32
CA PRO A 142 -3.45 4.12 -13.92
C PRO A 142 -2.05 3.52 -14.01
N TYR A 143 -1.97 2.21 -13.83
CA TYR A 143 -0.78 1.44 -14.18
C TYR A 143 -0.87 1.02 -15.65
N GLU A 144 0.17 1.33 -16.44
CA GLU A 144 0.20 1.07 -17.87
C GLU A 144 1.46 0.26 -18.19
N SER A 145 1.33 -1.06 -18.40
CA SER A 145 2.48 -1.94 -18.68
C SER A 145 3.34 -1.45 -19.84
N GLU A 146 2.70 -0.91 -20.87
CA GLU A 146 3.36 -0.34 -22.04
C GLU A 146 4.29 0.84 -21.76
N LEU A 147 4.11 1.50 -20.61
CA LEU A 147 4.89 2.63 -20.12
C LEU A 147 6.01 2.14 -19.17
N TRP A 148 5.73 1.12 -18.37
CA TRP A 148 6.52 0.79 -17.20
C TRP A 148 7.33 -0.51 -17.29
N SER A 149 7.08 -1.37 -18.28
CA SER A 149 7.72 -2.69 -18.37
C SER A 149 9.25 -2.68 -18.39
N ASP A 150 9.85 -1.64 -18.97
CA ASP A 150 11.32 -1.46 -18.99
C ASP A 150 11.90 -0.89 -17.69
N TRP A 151 11.06 -0.31 -16.82
CA TRP A 151 11.52 0.45 -15.66
C TRP A 151 12.28 -0.40 -14.64
N PRO A 152 11.85 -1.63 -14.27
CA PRO A 152 12.62 -2.47 -13.35
C PRO A 152 14.03 -2.78 -13.87
N LYS A 153 14.19 -2.99 -15.18
CA LYS A 153 15.50 -3.22 -15.81
C LYS A 153 16.37 -1.96 -15.74
N LEU A 154 15.80 -0.79 -16.06
CA LEU A 154 16.51 0.49 -15.96
C LEU A 154 17.06 0.74 -14.54
N PHE A 155 16.25 0.42 -13.52
CA PHE A 155 16.60 0.65 -12.13
C PHE A 155 17.57 -0.40 -11.58
N LEU A 156 17.27 -1.70 -11.76
CA LEU A 156 18.03 -2.79 -11.15
C LEU A 156 19.28 -3.19 -11.93
N THR A 157 19.18 -3.25 -13.26
CA THR A 157 20.23 -3.79 -14.12
C THR A 157 21.12 -2.70 -14.68
N GLU A 158 20.53 -1.60 -15.16
CA GLU A 158 21.27 -0.48 -15.74
C GLU A 158 21.74 0.53 -14.67
N GLY A 159 21.28 0.38 -13.43
CA GLY A 159 21.75 1.13 -12.26
C GLY A 159 21.33 2.59 -12.24
N PHE A 160 20.31 2.97 -13.02
CA PHE A 160 19.78 4.33 -12.99
C PHE A 160 19.06 4.61 -11.68
N GLU A 161 19.22 5.83 -11.16
CA GLU A 161 18.37 6.31 -10.07
C GLU A 161 16.89 6.29 -10.47
N ALA A 162 16.00 6.12 -9.48
CA ALA A 162 14.56 6.00 -9.71
C ALA A 162 13.98 7.14 -10.56
N ARG A 163 14.41 8.38 -10.30
CA ARG A 163 13.98 9.55 -11.08
C ARG A 163 14.41 9.46 -12.53
N THR A 164 15.67 9.11 -12.78
CA THR A 164 16.23 8.95 -14.12
C THR A 164 15.56 7.80 -14.87
N ALA A 165 15.38 6.64 -14.24
CA ALA A 165 14.65 5.51 -14.81
C ALA A 165 13.21 5.89 -15.19
N THR A 166 12.53 6.67 -14.34
CA THR A 166 11.16 7.15 -14.60
C THR A 166 11.11 8.12 -15.77
N THR A 167 12.03 9.10 -15.82
CA THR A 167 12.13 10.03 -16.95
C THR A 167 12.44 9.31 -18.25
N LEU A 168 13.34 8.32 -18.25
CA LEU A 168 13.66 7.54 -19.45
C LEU A 168 12.46 6.70 -19.92
N ALA A 169 11.73 6.05 -19.00
CA ALA A 169 10.52 5.32 -19.34
C ALA A 169 9.45 6.23 -19.96
N LEU A 170 9.21 7.40 -19.35
CA LEU A 170 8.29 8.41 -19.89
C LEU A 170 8.74 8.88 -21.29
N LEU A 171 10.02 9.20 -21.47
CA LEU A 171 10.55 9.66 -22.76
C LEU A 171 10.40 8.60 -23.86
N ARG A 172 10.74 7.34 -23.56
CA ARG A 172 10.62 6.21 -24.51
C ARG A 172 9.18 5.95 -24.93
N ALA A 173 8.22 6.22 -24.06
CA ALA A 173 6.81 6.01 -24.34
C ALA A 173 6.15 7.18 -25.10
N GLU A 174 6.78 8.35 -25.23
CA GLU A 174 6.18 9.50 -25.92
C GLU A 174 5.63 9.22 -27.32
N PRO A 175 6.26 8.40 -28.19
CA PRO A 175 5.73 8.10 -29.52
C PRO A 175 4.35 7.44 -29.50
N LYS A 176 3.97 6.78 -28.39
CA LYS A 176 2.66 6.15 -28.20
C LYS A 176 1.56 7.14 -27.84
N PHE A 177 1.91 8.38 -27.53
CA PHE A 177 1.00 9.45 -27.13
C PHE A 177 1.13 10.64 -28.10
N PRO A 178 0.54 10.53 -29.31
CA PRO A 178 0.64 11.58 -30.33
C PRO A 178 0.08 12.91 -29.81
N ARG A 179 0.63 14.03 -30.31
CA ARG A 179 0.07 15.35 -30.00
C ARG A 179 -1.38 15.40 -30.50
N PRO A 180 -2.31 16.06 -29.80
CA PRO A 180 -3.54 16.47 -30.44
C PRO A 180 -3.16 17.21 -31.73
N HIS A 181 -3.72 16.78 -32.85
CA HIS A 181 -3.59 17.52 -34.09
C HIS A 181 -4.20 18.89 -33.82
N ASN A 182 -3.40 19.95 -33.87
CA ASN A 182 -3.98 21.27 -33.97
C ASN A 182 -4.61 21.32 -35.37
N ASP A 183 -5.90 21.04 -35.45
CA ASP A 183 -6.74 21.50 -36.55
C ASP A 183 -6.84 23.03 -36.43
N ASP A 184 -5.73 23.72 -36.75
CA ASP A 184 -5.77 25.09 -37.24
C ASP A 184 -5.66 24.98 -38.75
N GLN A 185 -6.81 24.91 -39.44
CA GLN A 185 -7.16 25.71 -40.63
C GLN A 185 -8.67 25.59 -40.89
N GLY A 186 -9.40 26.68 -40.62
CA GLY A 186 -10.82 26.84 -40.94
C GLY A 186 -11.37 28.15 -40.40
#